data_AF-A0A0C5WGC0-F1
#
_entry.id   AF-A0A0C5WGC0-F1
#
_cell.length_a   1.000
_cell.length_b   1.000
_cell.length_c   1.000
_cell.angle_alpha   90.00
_cell.angle_beta   90.00
_cell.angle_gamma   90.00
#
_symmetry.space_group_name_H-M   'P 1'
#
loop_
_entity.id
_entity.type
_entity.pdbx_description
1 polymer ?
#
loop_
_entity_poly.entity_id
_entity_poly.type
_entity_poly.pdbx_seq_one_letter_code
_entity_poly.pdbx_strand_id
1 'polypeptide(L)'
;MPSHNGTAQIDHLIVSKYGLFIVETKNIKGWIFGDERAVQWTQSLYGKKFRFQNPLRQTYRQKKVLSEFLNIDERLIKTVVYFSGDCSLRTPLPSNVMNSGLGRYIKSFRVLELDSNDEQYIIQSIQAYVSTTTLTTRDHVNSLKHRHNSTLYCPRCSSALVKRVAQSG
;
A
#
# COMPACT_ATOMS: atom_id res chain seq x y z
N MET A 1 -6.48 9.04 3.41
CA MET A 1 -7.80 8.38 3.50
C MET A 1 -8.06 7.86 4.91
N PRO A 2 -9.16 8.27 5.55
CA PRO A 2 -9.62 7.64 6.79
C PRO A 2 -10.05 6.19 6.52
N SER A 3 -9.91 5.34 7.53
CA SER A 3 -10.33 3.94 7.56
C SER A 3 -10.88 3.66 8.97
N HIS A 4 -11.68 2.59 9.12
CA HIS A 4 -12.31 2.25 10.40
C HIS A 4 -11.33 2.20 11.59
N ASN A 5 -10.07 1.81 11.34
CA ASN A 5 -8.99 1.76 12.35
C ASN A 5 -7.80 2.68 12.04
N GLY A 6 -8.04 3.95 11.68
CA GLY A 6 -7.02 5.01 11.51
C GLY A 6 -6.91 5.51 10.07
N THR A 7 -5.78 6.04 9.61
CA THR A 7 -5.65 6.52 8.21
C THR A 7 -4.69 5.69 7.37
N ALA A 8 -4.86 5.74 6.04
CA ALA A 8 -3.91 5.27 5.04
C ALA A 8 -3.53 6.46 4.15
N GLN A 9 -2.23 6.70 4.00
CA GLN A 9 -1.70 7.63 3.01
C GLN A 9 -1.45 6.86 1.71
N ILE A 10 -1.82 7.43 0.58
CA ILE A 10 -1.51 6.91 -0.76
C ILE A 10 -0.66 7.99 -1.44
N ASP A 11 0.56 7.64 -1.83
CA ASP A 11 1.48 8.63 -2.43
C ASP A 11 1.00 9.02 -3.83
N HIS A 12 0.68 8.01 -4.65
CA HIS A 12 0.21 8.21 -6.01
C HIS A 12 -0.90 7.20 -6.31
N LEU A 13 -2.01 7.70 -6.82
CA LEU A 13 -3.12 6.91 -7.34
C LEU A 13 -3.31 7.25 -8.81
N ILE A 14 -3.20 6.25 -9.67
CA ILE A 14 -3.44 6.40 -11.10
C ILE A 14 -4.79 5.74 -11.39
N VAL A 15 -5.69 6.50 -12.02
CA VAL A 15 -6.96 6.00 -12.52
C VAL A 15 -6.82 5.73 -14.01
N SER A 16 -7.32 4.57 -14.46
CA SER A 16 -7.29 4.15 -15.85
C SER A 16 -8.48 3.22 -16.10
N LYS A 17 -8.99 3.18 -17.32
CA LYS A 17 -9.96 2.15 -17.77
C LYS A 17 -9.53 0.69 -17.54
N TYR A 18 -8.24 0.43 -17.27
CA TYR A 18 -7.70 -0.89 -16.92
C TYR A 18 -7.66 -1.17 -15.40
N GLY A 19 -8.19 -0.26 -14.59
CA GLY A 19 -8.20 -0.32 -13.13
C GLY A 19 -7.43 0.80 -12.46
N LEU A 20 -7.37 0.75 -11.13
CA LEU A 20 -6.66 1.71 -10.29
C LEU A 20 -5.28 1.18 -9.92
N PHE A 21 -4.26 2.04 -9.95
CA PHE A 21 -2.90 1.68 -9.58
C PHE A 21 -2.44 2.53 -8.41
N ILE A 22 -2.26 1.88 -7.26
CA ILE A 22 -1.59 2.47 -6.09
C ILE A 22 -0.09 2.30 -6.29
N VAL A 23 0.66 3.40 -6.34
CA VAL A 23 2.13 3.36 -6.42
C VAL A 23 2.72 3.90 -5.12
N GLU A 24 3.29 3.01 -4.32
CA GLU A 24 4.03 3.32 -3.11
C GLU A 24 5.49 3.57 -3.46
N THR A 25 5.97 4.81 -3.25
CA THR A 25 7.33 5.18 -3.64
C THR A 25 8.27 5.16 -2.43
N LYS A 26 9.38 4.43 -2.55
CA LYS A 26 10.45 4.42 -1.54
C LYS A 26 11.72 5.03 -2.12
N ASN A 27 12.13 6.17 -1.59
CA ASN A 27 13.42 6.77 -1.94
C ASN A 27 14.53 6.20 -1.05
N ILE A 28 14.99 4.99 -1.39
CA ILE A 28 15.98 4.22 -0.62
C ILE A 28 17.14 3.86 -1.54
N LYS A 29 18.38 4.03 -1.06
CA LYS A 29 19.62 3.69 -1.80
C LYS A 29 20.25 2.37 -1.33
N GLY A 30 21.18 1.83 -2.10
CA GLY A 30 21.98 0.66 -1.71
C GLY A 30 21.25 -0.66 -1.96
N TRP A 31 21.55 -1.69 -1.17
CA TRP A 31 20.97 -3.01 -1.40
C TRP A 31 19.73 -3.21 -0.55
N ILE A 32 18.68 -3.74 -1.18
CA ILE A 32 17.42 -4.02 -0.51
C ILE A 32 17.22 -5.52 -0.47
N PHE A 33 17.01 -6.03 0.73
CA PHE A 33 16.73 -7.43 1.02
C PHE A 33 15.33 -7.51 1.60
N GLY A 34 14.46 -8.25 0.93
CA GLY A 34 13.06 -8.37 1.31
C GLY A 34 12.48 -9.74 0.97
N ASP A 35 11.36 -10.03 1.62
CA ASP A 35 10.53 -11.18 1.35
C ASP A 35 9.06 -10.74 1.40
N GLU A 36 8.21 -11.35 0.57
CA GLU A 36 6.80 -10.97 0.47
C GLU A 36 6.07 -11.05 1.82
N ARG A 37 6.37 -12.07 2.62
CA ARG A 37 5.69 -12.38 3.88
C ARG A 37 6.37 -11.72 5.08
N ALA A 38 7.61 -11.27 4.95
CA ALA A 38 8.35 -10.61 6.02
C ALA A 38 7.64 -9.35 6.55
N VAL A 39 7.76 -9.11 7.85
CA VAL A 39 7.21 -7.90 8.49
C VAL A 39 8.02 -6.65 8.11
N GLN A 40 9.34 -6.81 8.09
CA GLN A 40 10.29 -5.75 7.79
C GLN A 40 11.26 -6.23 6.73
N TRP A 41 11.71 -5.29 5.90
CA TRP A 41 12.80 -5.48 4.97
C TRP A 41 14.07 -4.82 5.50
N THR A 42 15.20 -5.15 4.90
CA THR A 42 16.51 -4.63 5.29
C THR A 42 17.15 -3.89 4.12
N GLN A 43 17.56 -2.66 4.38
CA GLN A 43 18.47 -1.90 3.53
C GLN A 43 19.90 -2.10 4.03
N SER A 44 20.84 -2.37 3.12
CA SER A 44 22.28 -2.31 3.38
C SER A 44 22.88 -1.15 2.60
N LEU A 45 23.43 -0.17 3.32
CA LEU A 45 24.03 1.04 2.75
C LEU A 45 25.37 1.31 3.44
N TYR A 46 26.46 1.29 2.66
CA TYR A 46 27.84 1.49 3.15
C TYR A 46 28.19 0.62 4.37
N GLY A 47 27.85 -0.67 4.30
CA GLY A 47 28.10 -1.64 5.38
C GLY A 47 27.14 -1.55 6.57
N LYS A 48 26.27 -0.53 6.65
CA LYS A 48 25.26 -0.39 7.70
C LYS A 48 23.94 -0.99 7.27
N LYS A 49 23.24 -1.66 8.20
CA LYS A 49 21.94 -2.29 7.98
C LYS A 49 20.83 -1.49 8.67
N PHE A 50 19.79 -1.16 7.92
CA PHE A 50 18.62 -0.46 8.41
C PHE A 50 17.36 -1.27 8.11
N ARG A 51 16.52 -1.49 9.12
CA ARG A 51 15.23 -2.18 8.93
C ARG A 51 14.14 -1.16 8.65
N PHE A 52 13.25 -1.49 7.72
CA PHE A 52 12.07 -0.69 7.41
C PHE A 52 10.86 -1.59 7.19
N GLN A 53 9.65 -1.04 7.33
CA GLN A 53 8.42 -1.81 7.15
C GLN A 53 8.32 -2.33 5.71
N ASN A 54 7.83 -3.56 5.54
CA ASN A 54 7.60 -4.14 4.22
C ASN A 54 6.56 -3.31 3.43
N PRO A 55 6.94 -2.68 2.30
CA PRO A 55 6.03 -1.84 1.51
C PRO A 55 4.85 -2.62 0.89
N LEU A 56 5.00 -3.92 0.64
CA LEU A 56 3.88 -4.75 0.14
C LEU A 56 2.74 -4.83 1.14
N ARG A 57 3.05 -4.86 2.43
CA ARG A 57 2.03 -4.85 3.48
C ARG A 57 1.34 -3.49 3.60
N GLN A 58 2.07 -2.42 3.34
CA GLN A 58 1.52 -1.06 3.30
C GLN A 58 0.55 -0.90 2.13
N THR A 59 0.95 -1.33 0.92
CA THR A 59 0.09 -1.25 -0.27
C THR A 59 -1.13 -2.15 -0.19
N TYR A 60 -1.02 -3.35 0.39
CA TYR A 60 -2.18 -4.20 0.66
C TYR A 60 -3.24 -3.47 1.50
N ARG A 61 -2.80 -2.75 2.53
CA ARG A 61 -3.69 -1.96 3.37
C ARG A 61 -4.33 -0.80 2.61
N GLN A 62 -3.53 -0.04 1.86
CA GLN A 62 -4.04 1.06 1.03
C GLN A 62 -5.11 0.56 0.06
N LYS A 63 -4.88 -0.60 -0.56
CA LYS A 63 -5.84 -1.27 -1.43
C LYS A 63 -7.16 -1.59 -0.74
N LYS A 64 -7.13 -2.19 0.46
CA LYS A 64 -8.35 -2.45 1.26
C LYS A 64 -9.12 -1.17 1.54
N VAL A 65 -8.43 -0.15 2.04
CA VAL A 65 -9.06 1.14 2.40
C VAL A 65 -9.65 1.83 1.17
N LEU A 66 -8.95 1.81 0.04
CA LEU A 66 -9.43 2.43 -1.20
C LEU A 66 -10.64 1.67 -1.78
N SER A 67 -10.63 0.34 -1.73
CA SER A 67 -11.76 -0.49 -2.13
C SER A 67 -13.01 -0.19 -1.31
N GLU A 68 -12.87 -0.13 0.02
CA GLU A 68 -13.96 0.25 0.93
C GLU A 68 -14.44 1.68 0.68
N PHE A 69 -13.51 2.63 0.53
CA PHE A 69 -13.84 4.04 0.32
C PHE A 69 -14.61 4.28 -0.98
N LEU A 70 -14.22 3.63 -2.07
CA LEU A 70 -14.88 3.75 -3.38
C LEU A 70 -16.04 2.75 -3.55
N ASN A 71 -16.23 1.82 -2.60
CA ASN A 71 -17.17 0.71 -2.71
C ASN A 71 -17.00 -0.09 -4.03
N ILE A 72 -15.75 -0.43 -4.38
CA ILE A 72 -15.41 -1.19 -5.59
C ILE A 72 -14.66 -2.48 -5.26
N ASP A 73 -14.65 -3.45 -6.18
CA ASP A 73 -13.92 -4.70 -6.01
C ASP A 73 -12.40 -4.47 -5.95
N GLU A 74 -11.75 -5.08 -4.96
CA GLU A 74 -10.29 -5.06 -4.80
C GLU A 74 -9.53 -5.55 -6.03
N ARG A 75 -10.10 -6.42 -6.86
CA ARG A 75 -9.49 -6.90 -8.10
C ARG A 75 -9.19 -5.77 -9.08
N LEU A 76 -9.98 -4.69 -9.04
CA LEU A 76 -9.78 -3.48 -9.85
C LEU A 76 -8.58 -2.65 -9.38
N ILE A 77 -8.09 -2.88 -8.16
CA ILE A 77 -6.99 -2.13 -7.56
C ILE A 77 -5.71 -2.96 -7.63
N LYS A 78 -4.75 -2.49 -8.43
CA LYS A 78 -3.39 -3.02 -8.52
C LYS A 78 -2.46 -2.19 -7.64
N THR A 79 -1.47 -2.83 -7.04
CA THR A 79 -0.47 -2.16 -6.20
C THR A 79 0.91 -2.31 -6.80
N VAL A 80 1.73 -1.28 -6.69
CA VAL A 80 3.12 -1.26 -7.13
C VAL A 80 3.98 -0.66 -6.03
N VAL A 81 5.07 -1.33 -5.70
CA VAL A 81 6.14 -0.80 -4.84
C VAL A 81 7.27 -0.35 -5.76
N TYR A 82 7.49 0.96 -5.80
CA TYR A 82 8.50 1.57 -6.65
C TYR A 82 9.66 2.14 -5.82
N PHE A 83 10.87 1.64 -6.04
CA PHE A 83 12.07 2.21 -5.44
C PHE A 83 12.70 3.22 -6.39
N SER A 84 12.59 4.51 -6.05
CA SER A 84 13.10 5.61 -6.88
C SER A 84 14.56 5.98 -6.58
N GLY A 85 15.12 5.47 -5.47
CA GLY A 85 16.51 5.68 -5.13
C GLY A 85 17.45 4.74 -5.89
N ASP A 86 18.73 5.12 -5.94
CA ASP A 86 19.80 4.30 -6.52
C ASP A 86 20.03 3.05 -5.66
N CYS A 87 19.29 1.99 -6.01
CA CYS A 87 19.25 0.75 -5.25
C CYS A 87 19.23 -0.49 -6.13
N SER A 88 19.57 -1.62 -5.53
CA SER A 88 19.46 -2.94 -6.14
C SER A 88 18.61 -3.85 -5.26
N LEU A 89 17.58 -4.47 -5.85
CA LEU A 89 16.80 -5.52 -5.22
C LEU A 89 17.64 -6.81 -5.22
N ARG A 90 18.04 -7.29 -4.04
CA ARG A 90 18.99 -8.40 -3.87
C ARG A 90 18.34 -9.74 -3.53
N THR A 91 17.02 -9.79 -3.48
CA THR A 91 16.24 -11.01 -3.25
C THR A 91 15.18 -11.18 -4.34
N PRO A 92 14.72 -12.40 -4.63
CA PRO A 92 13.54 -12.61 -5.46
C PRO A 92 12.35 -11.89 -4.85
N LEU A 93 11.68 -11.07 -5.65
CA LEU A 93 10.51 -10.29 -5.25
C LEU A 93 9.42 -10.41 -6.31
N PRO A 94 8.14 -10.23 -5.92
CA PRO A 94 7.03 -10.21 -6.87
C PRO A 94 7.22 -9.15 -7.97
N SER A 95 6.61 -9.38 -9.13
CA SER A 95 6.74 -8.51 -10.31
C SER A 95 6.24 -7.08 -10.10
N ASN A 96 5.43 -6.84 -9.07
CA ASN A 96 4.94 -5.52 -8.71
C ASN A 96 5.88 -4.76 -7.75
N VAL A 97 7.07 -5.28 -7.46
CA VAL A 97 8.15 -4.60 -6.76
C VAL A 97 9.29 -4.32 -7.73
N MET A 98 9.62 -3.05 -7.95
CA MET A 98 10.60 -2.67 -8.97
C MET A 98 11.34 -1.38 -8.63
N ASN A 99 12.50 -1.19 -9.24
CA ASN A 99 13.29 0.05 -9.19
C ASN A 99 13.43 0.71 -10.58
N SER A 100 12.78 0.16 -11.59
CA SER A 100 12.76 0.67 -12.97
C SER A 100 11.53 0.13 -13.71
N GLY A 101 11.22 0.68 -14.89
CA GLY A 101 10.19 0.12 -15.76
C GLY A 101 8.73 0.35 -15.32
N LEU A 102 8.47 1.22 -14.34
CA LEU A 102 7.12 1.51 -13.81
C LEU A 102 6.09 1.80 -14.92
N GLY A 103 6.43 2.70 -15.84
CA GLY A 103 5.54 3.05 -16.95
C GLY A 103 5.24 1.86 -17.87
N ARG A 104 6.24 1.01 -18.14
CA ARG A 104 6.05 -0.21 -18.95
C ARG A 104 5.18 -1.22 -18.21
N TYR A 105 5.35 -1.36 -16.89
CA TYR A 105 4.55 -2.25 -16.06
C TYR A 105 3.09 -1.82 -16.02
N ILE A 106 2.79 -0.54 -15.75
CA ILE A 106 1.40 -0.06 -15.73
C ILE A 106 0.78 -0.18 -17.12
N LYS A 107 1.55 0.18 -18.16
CA LYS A 107 1.16 -0.03 -19.54
C LYS A 107 1.23 -1.49 -19.98
N SER A 108 1.41 -2.51 -19.14
CA SER A 108 1.23 -3.91 -19.57
C SER A 108 -0.22 -4.37 -19.41
N PHE A 109 -1.00 -3.69 -18.57
CA PHE A 109 -2.42 -3.98 -18.35
C PHE A 109 -3.23 -3.51 -19.57
N ARG A 110 -4.10 -4.39 -20.07
CA ARG A 110 -4.86 -4.20 -21.33
C ARG A 110 -6.33 -4.60 -21.23
N VAL A 111 -6.70 -5.31 -20.17
CA VAL A 111 -8.08 -5.72 -19.93
C VAL A 111 -8.86 -4.50 -19.47
N LEU A 112 -9.95 -4.17 -20.18
CA LEU A 112 -10.89 -3.13 -19.77
C LEU A 112 -11.64 -3.64 -18.54
N GLU A 113 -11.48 -2.93 -17.44
CA GLU A 113 -12.01 -3.31 -16.12
C GLU A 113 -12.98 -2.26 -15.58
N LEU A 114 -12.92 -1.02 -16.11
CA LEU A 114 -13.81 0.08 -15.78
C LEU A 114 -14.45 0.61 -17.07
N ASP A 115 -15.75 0.88 -17.02
CA ASP A 115 -16.42 1.66 -18.06
C ASP A 115 -16.32 3.17 -17.78
N SER A 116 -16.87 3.98 -18.69
CA SER A 116 -16.84 5.44 -18.55
C SER A 116 -17.59 5.97 -17.33
N ASN A 117 -18.64 5.27 -16.87
CA ASN A 117 -19.41 5.67 -15.70
C ASN A 117 -18.64 5.36 -14.42
N ASP A 118 -18.03 4.18 -14.34
CA ASP A 118 -17.16 3.77 -13.23
C ASP A 118 -15.98 4.74 -13.09
N GLU A 119 -15.30 5.05 -14.20
CA GLU A 119 -14.17 5.97 -14.23
C GLU A 119 -14.58 7.36 -13.73
N GLN A 120 -15.72 7.89 -14.20
CA GLN A 120 -16.22 9.19 -13.79
C GLN A 120 -16.61 9.20 -12.30
N TYR A 121 -17.29 8.16 -11.81
CA TYR A 121 -17.65 8.01 -10.40
C TYR A 121 -16.42 8.00 -9.50
N ILE A 122 -15.39 7.23 -9.88
CA ILE A 122 -14.12 7.14 -9.15
C ILE A 122 -13.42 8.50 -9.09
N ILE A 123 -13.30 9.18 -10.24
CA ILE A 123 -12.65 10.49 -10.32
C ILE A 123 -13.36 11.51 -9.44
N GLN A 124 -14.69 11.58 -9.52
CA GLN A 124 -15.50 12.52 -8.72
C GLN A 124 -15.36 12.24 -7.22
N SER A 125 -15.41 10.97 -6.82
CA SER A 125 -15.29 10.55 -5.43
C SER A 125 -13.91 10.90 -4.84
N ILE A 126 -12.83 10.70 -5.62
CA ILE A 126 -11.46 11.09 -5.23
C ILE A 126 -11.33 12.61 -5.14
N GLN A 127 -11.82 13.36 -6.12
CA GLN A 127 -11.74 14.82 -6.15
C GLN A 127 -12.48 15.46 -4.97
N ALA A 128 -13.69 14.97 -4.67
CA ALA A 128 -14.47 15.43 -3.52
C ALA A 128 -13.75 15.16 -2.19
N TYR A 129 -13.08 14.01 -2.05
CA TYR A 129 -12.31 13.71 -0.85
C TYR A 129 -11.07 14.60 -0.72
N VAL A 130 -10.30 14.80 -1.80
CA VAL A 130 -9.10 15.63 -1.78
C VAL A 130 -9.43 17.09 -1.48
N SER A 131 -10.55 17.61 -1.97
CA SER A 131 -10.96 19.01 -1.73
C SER A 131 -11.50 19.27 -0.33
N THR A 132 -11.99 18.24 0.37
CA THR A 132 -12.62 18.38 1.70
C THR A 132 -11.74 17.90 2.85
N THR A 133 -10.70 17.11 2.59
CA THR A 133 -9.90 16.51 3.66
C THR A 133 -8.93 17.50 4.30
N THR A 134 -8.99 17.61 5.64
CA THR A 134 -8.03 18.37 6.47
C THR A 134 -6.96 17.47 7.11
N LEU A 135 -6.92 16.19 6.75
CA LEU A 135 -6.05 15.20 7.38
C LEU A 135 -4.59 15.49 7.06
N THR A 136 -3.80 15.71 8.10
CA THR A 136 -2.36 15.98 7.98
C THR A 136 -1.52 14.70 8.12
N THR A 137 -0.26 14.76 7.69
CA THR A 137 0.74 13.70 7.95
C THR A 137 0.87 13.40 9.46
N ARG A 138 0.70 14.41 10.33
CA ARG A 138 0.74 14.24 11.79
C ARG A 138 -0.42 13.35 12.27
N ASP A 139 -1.62 13.61 11.78
CA ASP A 139 -2.81 12.81 12.12
C ASP A 139 -2.63 11.37 11.63
N HIS A 140 -1.98 11.19 10.48
CA HIS A 140 -1.60 9.86 10.01
C HIS A 140 -0.65 9.13 10.95
N VAL A 141 0.46 9.76 11.35
CA VAL A 141 1.44 9.17 12.28
C VAL A 141 0.78 8.81 13.62
N ASN A 142 -0.10 9.66 14.15
CA ASN A 142 -0.84 9.37 15.37
C ASN A 142 -1.76 8.16 15.19
N SER A 143 -2.47 8.07 14.06
CA SER A 143 -3.34 6.92 13.76
C SER A 143 -2.55 5.60 13.67
N LEU A 144 -1.32 5.64 13.12
CA LEU A 144 -0.44 4.47 13.06
C LEU A 144 -0.04 3.99 14.46
N LYS A 145 0.31 4.91 15.36
CA LYS A 145 0.67 4.58 16.75
C LYS A 145 -0.49 3.90 17.49
N HIS A 146 -1.69 4.49 17.43
CA HIS A 146 -2.87 3.91 18.07
C HIS A 146 -3.20 2.51 17.54
N ARG A 147 -3.12 2.35 16.22
CA ARG A 147 -3.43 1.09 15.56
C ARG A 147 -2.47 -0.03 15.92
N HIS A 148 -1.17 0.22 15.91
CA HIS A 148 -0.18 -0.79 16.25
C HIS A 148 -0.26 -1.23 17.71
N ASN A 149 -0.85 -0.40 18.58
CA ASN A 149 -1.07 -0.70 19.99
C ASN A 149 -2.47 -1.27 20.29
N SER A 150 -3.32 -1.50 19.27
CA SER A 150 -4.68 -2.03 19.49
C SER A 150 -4.66 -3.49 19.91
N THR A 151 -5.35 -3.80 21.00
CA THR A 151 -5.57 -5.17 21.51
C THR A 151 -6.91 -5.77 21.10
N LEU A 152 -7.80 -4.96 20.51
CA LEU A 152 -9.16 -5.37 20.13
C LEU A 152 -9.27 -5.72 18.65
N TYR A 153 -8.54 -5.03 17.79
CA TYR A 153 -8.67 -5.16 16.34
C TYR A 153 -7.33 -5.42 15.66
N CYS A 154 -7.37 -6.26 14.62
CA CYS A 154 -6.19 -6.66 13.89
C CYS A 154 -5.59 -5.44 13.16
N PRO A 155 -4.30 -5.10 13.40
CA PRO A 155 -3.67 -3.96 12.75
C PRO A 155 -3.48 -4.16 11.23
N ARG A 156 -3.61 -5.40 10.73
CA ARG A 156 -3.48 -5.75 9.29
C ARG A 156 -4.79 -5.68 8.52
N CYS A 157 -5.87 -6.24 9.05
CA CYS A 157 -7.13 -6.44 8.32
C CYS A 157 -8.35 -5.84 9.03
N SER A 158 -8.16 -5.12 10.13
CA SER A 158 -9.22 -4.46 10.92
C SER A 158 -10.24 -5.38 11.59
N SER A 159 -10.26 -6.67 11.27
CA SER A 159 -11.12 -7.66 11.93
C SER A 159 -10.82 -7.77 13.43
N ALA A 160 -11.81 -8.14 14.24
CA ALA A 160 -11.62 -8.38 15.67
C ALA A 160 -10.50 -9.42 15.91
N LEU A 161 -9.62 -9.16 16.88
CA LEU A 161 -8.57 -10.10 17.26
C LEU A 161 -9.19 -11.30 17.99
N VAL A 162 -8.97 -12.50 17.46
CA VAL A 162 -9.42 -13.75 18.07
C VAL A 162 -8.33 -14.26 19.02
N LYS A 163 -8.70 -14.57 20.27
CA LYS A 163 -7.78 -15.15 21.26
C LYS A 163 -7.31 -16.52 20.75
N ARG A 164 -6.00 -16.76 20.74
CA ARG A 164 -5.45 -18.11 20.50
C ARG A 164 -5.67 -18.97 21.74
N VAL A 165 -6.20 -20.17 21.55
CA VAL A 165 -6.13 -21.23 22.56
C VAL A 165 -4.75 -21.88 22.41
N ALA A 166 -3.91 -21.77 23.44
CA ALA A 166 -2.64 -22.48 23.46
C ALA A 166 -2.92 -23.97 23.71
N GLN A 167 -2.46 -24.84 22.81
CA GLN A 167 -2.36 -26.26 23.13
C GLN A 167 -1.17 -26.42 24.07
N SER A 168 -1.45 -26.81 25.31
CA SER A 168 -0.42 -27.23 26.25
C SER A 168 0.12 -28.57 25.77
N GLY A 169 1.43 -28.66 25.57
CA GLY A 169 2.14 -29.92 25.31
C GLY A 169 2.42 -30.68 26.61
#